data_AF-A0A967YZW0-F1
#
_entry.id   AF-A0A967YZW0-F1
#
_cell.length_a   1.000
_cell.length_b   1.000
_cell.length_c   1.000
_cell.angle_alpha   90.00
_cell.angle_beta   90.00
_cell.angle_gamma   90.00
#
_symmetry.space_group_name_H-M   'P 1'
#
loop_
_entity.id
_entity.type
_entity.pdbx_description
1 polymer ?
#
loop_
_entity_poly.entity_id
_entity_poly.type
_entity_poly.pdbx_seq_one_letter_code
_entity_poly.pdbx_strand_id
1 'polypeptide(L)'
;GVVGIFQSDECPACNGARLRPEALRVYLGGDGKEHLGLNIVDFTAMTVKEAAQFVSKLKLSKKQQEIAWPALREIIERLDFMLDVGI
;
A
#
# COMPACT_ATOMS: atom_id res chain seq x y z
N GLY A 1 -12.66 -15.29 17.14
CA GLY A 1 -11.91 -16.18 18.06
C GLY A 1 -10.44 -16.02 17.77
N VAL A 2 -9.61 -15.81 18.79
CA VAL A 2 -8.15 -15.78 18.62
C VAL A 2 -7.66 -17.22 18.57
N VAL A 3 -7.38 -17.68 17.35
CA VAL A 3 -6.67 -18.94 17.11
C VAL A 3 -5.19 -18.63 17.26
N GLY A 4 -4.62 -18.95 18.42
CA GLY A 4 -3.16 -18.96 18.67
C GLY A 4 -2.47 -17.60 18.73
N ILE A 5 -1.85 -17.27 19.87
CA ILE A 5 -1.01 -16.06 20.01
C ILE A 5 0.34 -16.21 19.27
N PHE A 6 0.76 -17.45 18.97
CA PHE A 6 2.05 -17.78 18.35
C PHE A 6 1.93 -18.86 17.27
N GLN A 7 0.97 -18.71 16.35
CA GLN A 7 0.79 -19.65 15.24
C GLN A 7 1.20 -18.96 13.93
N SER A 8 2.15 -19.56 13.20
CA SER A 8 2.65 -19.07 11.91
C SER A 8 1.72 -19.36 10.73
N ASP A 9 0.60 -20.03 10.99
CA ASP A 9 -0.35 -20.42 9.95
C ASP A 9 -1.12 -19.20 9.44
N GLU A 10 -1.41 -19.22 8.14
CA GLU A 10 -2.19 -18.15 7.52
C GLU A 10 -3.60 -18.10 8.12
N CYS A 11 -4.01 -16.91 8.54
CA CYS A 11 -5.36 -16.70 9.06
C CYS A 11 -6.39 -16.99 7.94
N PRO A 12 -7.30 -17.98 8.08
CA PRO A 12 -8.22 -18.37 7.02
C PRO A 12 -9.30 -17.32 6.72
N ALA A 13 -9.47 -16.34 7.61
CA ALA A 13 -10.45 -15.26 7.43
C ALA A 13 -9.91 -14.12 6.56
N CYS A 14 -8.60 -13.87 6.59
CA CYS A 14 -7.97 -12.78 5.83
C CYS A 14 -6.88 -13.25 4.87
N ASN A 15 -6.58 -14.56 4.84
CA ASN A 15 -5.52 -15.17 4.04
C ASN A 15 -4.19 -14.42 4.17
N GLY A 16 -3.81 -14.07 5.40
CA GLY A 16 -2.58 -13.32 5.68
C GLY A 16 -2.65 -11.81 5.49
N ALA A 17 -3.74 -11.25 4.94
CA ALA A 17 -3.89 -9.81 4.69
C ALA A 17 -4.00 -8.95 5.96
N ARG A 18 -4.37 -9.54 7.11
CA ARG A 18 -4.51 -8.89 8.44
C ARG A 18 -5.49 -7.72 8.48
N LEU A 19 -6.36 -7.60 7.48
CA LEU A 19 -7.33 -6.52 7.32
C LEU A 19 -8.74 -7.07 7.10
N ARG A 20 -9.74 -6.25 7.41
CA ARG A 20 -11.14 -6.56 7.08
C ARG A 20 -11.37 -6.48 5.56
N PRO A 21 -12.32 -7.24 4.99
CA PRO A 21 -12.59 -7.23 3.56
C PRO A 21 -12.91 -5.85 2.98
N GLU A 22 -13.55 -4.98 3.76
CA GLU A 22 -13.89 -3.62 3.33
C GLU A 22 -12.64 -2.73 3.18
N ALA A 23 -11.63 -2.94 4.02
CA ALA A 23 -10.36 -2.22 3.92
C ALA A 23 -9.55 -2.65 2.67
N LEU A 24 -9.72 -3.90 2.22
CA LEU A 24 -9.10 -4.42 1.00
C LEU A 24 -9.75 -3.91 -0.28
N ARG A 25 -10.92 -3.27 -0.20
CA ARG A 25 -11.65 -2.70 -1.34
C ARG A 25 -11.34 -1.23 -1.60
N VAL A 26 -10.23 -0.73 -1.05
CA VAL A 26 -9.70 0.62 -1.32
C VAL A 26 -8.51 0.49 -2.25
N TYR A 27 -8.57 1.15 -3.41
CA TYR A 27 -7.55 1.03 -4.45
C TYR A 27 -6.97 2.39 -4.84
N LEU A 28 -5.69 2.39 -5.21
CA LEU A 28 -4.94 3.55 -5.71
C LEU A 28 -4.29 3.24 -7.06
N GLY A 29 -4.19 4.25 -7.93
CA GLY A 29 -3.51 4.13 -9.23
C GLY A 29 -4.34 3.46 -10.34
N GLY A 30 -5.64 3.22 -10.10
CA GLY A 30 -6.56 2.74 -11.12
C GLY A 30 -6.97 3.80 -12.14
N ASP A 31 -7.46 3.36 -13.30
CA ASP A 31 -8.00 4.22 -14.37
C ASP A 31 -9.51 4.48 -14.24
N GLY A 32 -10.16 3.84 -13.27
CA GLY A 32 -11.58 3.97 -12.98
C GLY A 32 -12.51 3.27 -13.97
N LYS A 33 -11.97 2.46 -14.90
CA LYS A 33 -12.75 1.73 -15.91
C LYS A 33 -12.50 0.23 -15.84
N GLU A 34 -11.27 -0.19 -16.15
CA GLU A 34 -10.90 -1.60 -16.26
C GLU A 34 -9.88 -1.99 -15.18
N HIS A 35 -9.04 -1.04 -14.78
CA HIS A 35 -8.03 -1.27 -13.76
C HIS A 35 -8.39 -0.55 -12.46
N LEU A 36 -8.74 -1.32 -11.42
CA LEU A 36 -9.03 -0.79 -10.09
C LEU A 36 -7.79 -0.17 -9.43
N GLY A 37 -6.60 -0.64 -9.79
CA GLY A 37 -5.34 -0.25 -9.15
C GLY A 37 -4.93 -1.23 -8.06
N LEU A 38 -4.12 -0.76 -7.12
CA LEU A 38 -3.55 -1.54 -6.03
C LEU A 38 -4.23 -1.24 -4.71
N ASN A 39 -4.54 -2.28 -3.94
CA ASN A 39 -4.94 -2.12 -2.56
C ASN A 39 -3.72 -2.02 -1.64
N ILE A 40 -3.97 -1.80 -0.34
CA ILE A 40 -2.92 -1.64 0.66
C ILE A 40 -2.02 -2.89 0.80
N VAL A 41 -2.57 -4.10 0.69
CA VAL A 41 -1.79 -5.35 0.77
C VAL A 41 -0.88 -5.47 -0.44
N ASP A 42 -1.41 -5.20 -1.64
CA ASP A 42 -0.63 -5.22 -2.88
C ASP A 42 0.55 -4.25 -2.80
N PHE A 43 0.32 -3.04 -2.28
CA PHE A 43 1.36 -2.03 -2.08
C PHE A 43 2.42 -2.49 -1.05
N THR A 44 2.00 -3.06 0.08
CA THR A 44 2.95 -3.54 1.11
C THR A 44 3.73 -4.79 0.72
N ALA A 45 3.26 -5.53 -0.28
CA ALA A 45 3.96 -6.69 -0.83
C ALA A 45 5.07 -6.30 -1.84
N MET A 46 5.12 -5.04 -2.27
CA MET A 46 6.13 -4.56 -3.20
C MET A 46 7.51 -4.44 -2.54
N THR A 47 8.56 -4.56 -3.35
CA THR A 47 9.89 -4.12 -2.94
C THR A 47 9.91 -2.61 -2.70
N VAL A 48 10.85 -2.11 -1.89
CA VAL A 48 11.02 -0.66 -1.65
C VAL A 48 11.14 0.12 -2.96
N LYS A 49 11.92 -0.42 -3.91
CA LYS A 49 12.12 0.18 -5.24
C LYS A 49 10.82 0.28 -6.04
N GLU A 50 10.00 -0.77 -6.05
CA GLU A 50 8.71 -0.77 -6.73
C GLU A 50 7.72 0.20 -6.05
N ALA A 51 7.68 0.21 -4.72
CA ALA A 51 6.85 1.13 -3.96
C ALA A 51 7.21 2.60 -4.23
N ALA A 52 8.51 2.96 -4.25
CA ALA A 52 8.99 4.30 -4.58
C ALA A 52 8.58 4.72 -6.01
N GLN A 53 8.72 3.80 -6.97
CA GLN A 53 8.28 4.02 -8.35
C GLN A 53 6.76 4.16 -8.48
N PHE A 54 5.99 3.43 -7.68
CA PHE A 54 4.54 3.53 -7.67
C PHE A 54 4.09 4.89 -7.14
N VAL A 55 4.60 5.30 -5.97
CA VAL A 55 4.21 6.57 -5.33
C VAL A 55 4.59 7.77 -6.20
N SER A 56 5.79 7.77 -6.81
CA SER A 56 6.23 8.84 -7.71
C SER A 56 5.40 8.96 -9.00
N LYS A 57 4.78 7.87 -9.46
CA LYS A 57 3.94 7.85 -10.67
C LYS A 57 2.44 7.95 -10.37
N LEU A 58 2.06 8.01 -9.09
CA LEU A 58 0.66 8.03 -8.68
C LEU A 58 -0.03 9.30 -9.20
N LYS A 59 -1.02 9.10 -10.08
CA LYS A 59 -1.79 10.20 -10.65
C LYS A 59 -2.97 10.52 -9.74
N LEU A 60 -2.97 11.73 -9.20
CA LEU A 60 -4.06 12.25 -8.37
C LEU A 60 -4.66 13.50 -9.04
N SER A 61 -5.95 13.74 -8.82
CA SER A 61 -6.55 15.03 -9.16
C SER A 61 -5.92 16.14 -8.31
N LYS A 62 -5.99 17.40 -8.77
CA LYS A 62 -5.41 18.53 -8.03
C LYS A 62 -5.87 18.59 -6.56
N LYS A 63 -7.16 18.36 -6.30
CA LYS A 63 -7.73 18.32 -4.95
C LYS A 63 -7.17 17.17 -4.12
N GLN A 64 -7.07 15.97 -4.69
CA GLN A 64 -6.50 14.81 -4.00
C GLN A 64 -5.02 15.03 -3.69
N GLN A 65 -4.27 15.61 -4.64
CA GLN A 65 -2.87 15.94 -4.45
C GLN A 65 -2.68 16.91 -3.29
N GLU A 66 -3.44 18.01 -3.24
CA GLU A 66 -3.35 18.99 -2.15
C GLU A 66 -3.64 18.37 -0.77
N ILE A 67 -4.61 17.46 -0.69
CA ILE A 67 -4.96 16.76 0.56
C ILE A 67 -3.89 15.73 0.95
N ALA A 68 -3.41 14.95 -0.02
CA ALA A 68 -2.52 13.81 0.22
C ALA A 68 -1.04 14.21 0.34
N TRP A 69 -0.65 15.39 -0.13
CA TRP A 69 0.75 15.79 -0.23
C TRP A 69 1.56 15.68 1.07
N PRO A 70 1.05 16.10 2.25
CA PRO A 70 1.81 15.94 3.49
C PRO A 70 2.18 14.47 3.77
N ALA A 71 1.23 13.56 3.59
CA ALA A 71 1.45 12.12 3.80
C ALA A 71 2.33 11.52 2.71
N LEU A 72 2.11 11.88 1.44
CA LEU A 72 2.92 11.38 0.32
C LEU A 72 4.39 11.79 0.45
N ARG A 73 4.64 13.02 0.90
CA ARG A 73 6.00 13.51 1.13
C ARG A 73 6.73 12.65 2.17
N GLU A 74 6.11 12.38 3.30
CA GLU A 74 6.72 11.53 4.35
C GLU A 74 6.98 10.10 3.86
N ILE A 75 6.07 9.55 3.04
CA ILE A 75 6.24 8.21 2.45
C ILE A 75 7.43 8.20 1.50
N ILE A 76 7.53 9.20 0.61
CA ILE A 76 8.64 9.33 -0.34
C ILE A 76 9.97 9.45 0.40
N GLU A 77 10.08 10.35 1.39
CA GLU A 77 11.31 10.56 2.16
C GLU A 77 11.77 9.28 2.87
N ARG A 78 10.85 8.44 3.37
CA ARG A 78 11.19 7.16 4.01
C ARG A 78 11.62 6.09 3.00
N LEU A 79 10.96 6.01 1.86
CA LEU A 79 11.32 5.06 0.80
C LEU A 79 12.69 5.41 0.20
N ASP A 80 12.95 6.69 -0.03
CA ASP A 80 14.26 7.16 -0.50
C ASP A 80 15.36 6.86 0.52
N PHE A 81 15.10 7.10 1.81
CA PHE A 81 16.04 6.72 2.87
C PHE A 81 16.36 5.21 2.86
N MET A 82 15.34 4.35 2.69
CA MET A 82 15.54 2.89 2.60
C MET A 82 16.42 2.51 1.40
N LEU A 83 16.23 3.17 0.26
CA LEU A 83 17.04 2.95 -0.95
C LEU A 83 18.49 3.43 -0.74
N ASP A 84 18.69 4.57 -0.08
CA ASP A 84 20.00 5.15 0.19
C ASP A 84 20.85 4.26 1.12
N VAL A 85 20.22 3.57 2.07
CA VAL A 85 20.89 2.62 2.97
C VAL A 85 20.99 1.20 2.38
N GLY A 86 20.43 0.97 1.19
CA GLY A 86 20.57 -0.28 0.44
C GLY A 86 19.68 -1.43 0.90
N ILE A 87 18.47 -1.14 1.41
CA ILE A 87 17.46 -2.14 1.83
C ILE A 87 16.41 -2.35 0.73
#